data_AF-A0A7K3EEG3-F1
#
_entry.id   AF-A0A7K3EEG3-F1
#
_cell.length_a   1.000
_cell.length_b   1.000
_cell.length_c   1.000
_cell.angle_alpha   90.00
_cell.angle_beta   90.00
_cell.angle_gamma   90.00
#
_symmetry.space_group_name_H-M   'P 1'
#
loop_
_entity.id
_entity.type
_entity.pdbx_description
1 polymer ?
#
loop_
_entity_poly.entity_id
_entity_poly.type
_entity_poly.pdbx_seq_one_letter_code
_entity_poly.pdbx_strand_id
1 'polypeptide(L)' 'MTAARMAVAVLATWATLILLLLAPSPLPEHWRYYIYSPASVGLWMLTMLVAPVVVCIVKWPWIKSGGR' A
#
# COMPACT_ATOMS: atom_id res chain seq x y z
N MET A 1 -18.97 -11.13 -6.50
CA MET A 1 -18.20 -10.06 -7.18
C MET A 1 -17.60 -9.03 -6.22
N THR A 2 -18.35 -8.52 -5.24
CA THR A 2 -17.86 -7.51 -4.27
C THR A 2 -16.65 -7.97 -3.46
N ALA A 3 -16.71 -9.18 -2.87
CA ALA A 3 -15.59 -9.75 -2.12
C ALA A 3 -14.33 -9.94 -2.98
N ALA A 4 -14.49 -10.36 -4.24
CA ALA A 4 -13.38 -10.47 -5.19
C ALA A 4 -12.76 -9.09 -5.50
N ARG A 5 -13.57 -8.04 -5.68
CA ARG A 5 -13.07 -6.67 -5.90
C ARG A 5 -12.38 -6.08 -4.68
N MET A 6 -12.87 -6.37 -3.47
CA MET A 6 -12.16 -6.03 -2.23
C MET A 6 -10.82 -6.73 -2.16
N ALA A 7 -10.77 -8.03 -2.41
CA ALA A 7 -9.52 -8.79 -2.41
C ALA A 7 -8.52 -8.22 -3.43
N VAL A 8 -8.98 -7.90 -4.65
CA VAL A 8 -8.14 -7.24 -5.67
C VAL A 8 -7.64 -5.88 -5.20
N ALA A 9 -8.50 -5.04 -4.61
CA ALA A 9 -8.10 -3.72 -4.13
C ALA A 9 -7.04 -3.82 -3.01
N VAL A 10 -7.24 -4.75 -2.06
CA VAL A 10 -6.28 -5.01 -0.98
C VAL A 10 -4.97 -5.54 -1.55
N LEU A 11 -5.01 -6.60 -2.36
CA LEU A 11 -3.80 -7.22 -2.94
C LEU A 11 -3.02 -6.23 -3.82
N ALA A 12 -3.70 -5.43 -4.64
CA ALA A 12 -3.05 -4.41 -5.45
C ALA A 12 -2.39 -3.32 -4.59
N THR A 13 -3.03 -2.93 -3.48
CA THR A 13 -2.45 -1.97 -2.53
C THR A 13 -1.18 -2.54 -1.90
N TRP A 14 -1.23 -3.79 -1.42
CA TRP A 14 -0.05 -4.48 -0.88
C TRP A 14 1.07 -4.64 -1.91
N ALA A 15 0.74 -5.02 -3.15
CA ALA A 15 1.74 -5.14 -4.22
C ALA A 15 2.41 -3.80 -4.54
N THR A 16 1.63 -2.72 -4.62
CA THR A 16 2.13 -1.36 -4.85
C THR A 16 3.05 -0.92 -3.71
N LEU A 17 2.64 -1.21 -2.47
CA LEU A 17 3.44 -0.95 -1.29
C LEU A 17 4.76 -1.74 -1.33
N ILE A 18 4.74 -3.05 -1.56
CA ILE A 18 5.96 -3.87 -1.64
C ILE A 18 6.92 -3.33 -2.72
N LEU A 19 6.40 -2.92 -3.88
CA LEU A 19 7.19 -2.28 -4.93
C LEU A 19 7.82 -0.97 -4.45
N LEU A 20 7.07 -0.11 -3.74
CA LEU A 20 7.59 1.13 -3.15
C LEU A 20 8.65 0.88 -2.06
N LEU A 21 8.59 -0.24 -1.35
CA LEU A 21 9.59 -0.65 -0.37
C LEU A 21 10.88 -1.17 -1.04
N LEU A 22 10.75 -1.75 -2.23
CA LEU A 22 11.87 -2.25 -3.05
C LEU A 22 12.49 -1.14 -3.91
N ALA A 23 11.73 -0.10 -4.26
CA ALA A 23 12.17 1.05 -5.04
C ALA A 23 13.38 1.83 -4.48
N PRO A 24 13.71 1.84 -3.17
CA PRO A 24 14.92 2.43 -2.61
C PRO A 24 16.15 1.53 -2.69
N SER A 25 16.00 0.26 -3.09
CA SER A 25 17.13 -0.65 -3.26
C SER A 25 18.15 -0.22 -4.35
N PRO A 26 17.83 0.53 -5.41
CA PRO A 26 18.82 1.11 -6.30
C PRO A 26 19.25 2.55 -5.89
N LEU A 27 18.70 3.13 -4.80
CA LEU A 27 19.05 4.48 -4.37
C LEU A 27 20.41 4.54 -3.64
N PRO A 28 21.11 5.69 -3.68
CA PRO A 28 22.37 5.88 -2.96
C PRO A 28 22.23 5.66 -1.44
N GLU A 29 23.29 5.17 -0.78
CA GLU A 29 23.24 4.77 0.63
C GLU A 29 22.81 5.86 1.61
N HIS A 30 23.13 7.12 1.32
CA HIS A 30 22.73 8.24 2.18
C HIS A 30 21.20 8.42 2.23
N TRP A 31 20.47 8.14 1.15
CA TRP A 31 19.00 8.14 1.16
C TRP A 31 18.43 6.93 1.87
N ARG A 32 19.07 5.76 1.70
CA ARG A 32 18.65 4.50 2.34
C ARG A 32 18.67 4.62 3.87
N TYR A 33 19.65 5.32 4.45
CA TYR A 33 19.71 5.53 5.90
C TYR A 33 18.47 6.27 6.45
N TYR A 34 18.02 7.32 5.77
CA TYR A 34 16.82 8.06 6.19
C TYR A 34 15.54 7.25 5.96
N ILE A 35 15.46 6.52 4.84
CA ILE A 35 14.29 5.70 4.47
C ILE A 35 14.11 4.49 5.39
N TYR A 36 15.20 3.83 5.79
CA TYR A 36 15.17 2.65 6.67
C TYR A 36 15.39 2.99 8.15
N SER A 37 15.30 4.27 8.52
CA SER A 37 15.35 4.68 9.92
C SER A 37 14.21 4.02 10.73
N PRO A 38 14.38 3.75 12.04
CA PRO A 38 13.39 3.04 12.86
C PRO A 38 12.00 3.68 12.83
N ALA A 39 11.95 5.01 12.82
CA ALA A 39 10.71 5.78 12.70
C ALA A 39 10.02 5.56 11.34
N SER A 40 10.80 5.57 10.26
CA SER A 40 10.28 5.36 8.90
C SER A 40 9.76 3.93 8.71
N VAL A 41 10.46 2.93 9.27
CA VAL A 41 9.98 1.54 9.29
C VAL A 41 8.66 1.42 10.05
N GLY A 42 8.55 2.06 11.22
CA GLY A 42 7.30 2.09 11.98
C GLY A 42 6.15 2.74 11.21
N LEU A 43 6.41 3.85 10.54
CA LEU A 43 5.44 4.52 9.67
C LEU A 43 5.04 3.63 8.48
N TRP A 44 5.98 2.85 7.95
CA TRP A 44 5.76 1.85 6.91
C TRP A 44 4.82 0.73 7.36
N MET A 45 5.04 0.18 8.57
CA MET A 45 4.18 -0.85 9.15
C MET A 45 2.76 -0.33 9.37
N LEU A 46 2.61 0.90 9.88
CA LEU A 46 1.30 1.56 10.01
C LEU A 46 0.63 1.74 8.65
N THR A 47 1.40 2.14 7.64
CA THR A 47 0.89 2.33 6.27
C THR A 47 0.41 1.01 5.68
N MET A 48 1.15 -0.08 5.86
CA MET A 48 0.72 -1.43 5.43
C MET A 48 -0.59 -1.88 6.06
N LEU A 49 -0.84 -1.50 7.32
CA LEU A 49 -2.09 -1.83 8.00
C LEU A 49 -3.25 -0.93 7.56
N VAL A 50 -3.01 0.38 7.44
CA VAL A 50 -4.08 1.38 7.25
C VAL A 50 -4.43 1.59 5.78
N ALA A 51 -3.45 1.60 4.87
CA ALA A 51 -3.69 1.89 3.45
C ALA A 51 -4.70 0.94 2.78
N PRO A 52 -4.71 -0.39 3.04
CA PRO A 52 -5.73 -1.28 2.47
C PRO A 52 -7.15 -0.93 2.92
N VAL A 53 -7.32 -0.52 4.18
CA VAL A 53 -8.62 -0.10 4.71
C VAL A 53 -9.08 1.20 4.04
N VAL A 54 -8.18 2.18 3.96
CA VAL A 54 -8.47 3.48 3.31
C VAL A 54 -8.82 3.27 1.83
N VAL A 55 -8.07 2.44 1.09
CA VAL A 55 -8.37 2.15 -0.31
C VAL A 55 -9.73 1.47 -0.47
N CYS A 56 -10.09 0.53 0.41
CA CYS A 56 -11.42 -0.08 0.40
C CYS A 56 -12.54 0.95 0.65
N ILE A 57 -12.35 1.93 1.53
CA ILE A 57 -13.32 3.01 1.79
C ILE A 57 -13.43 3.93 0.57
N VAL A 58 -12.30 4.42 0.05
CA VAL A 58 -12.26 5.36 -1.09
C VAL A 58 -12.80 4.72 -2.37
N LYS A 59 -12.46 3.45 -2.62
CA LYS A 59 -12.93 2.69 -3.78
C LYS A 59 -14.22 1.92 -3.51
N TRP A 60 -14.87 2.11 -2.35
CA TRP A 60 -16.11 1.44 -1.98
C TRP A 60 -17.21 1.57 -3.05
N PRO A 61 -17.43 2.75 -3.68
CA PRO A 61 -18.43 2.86 -4.75
C PRO A 61 -18.12 1.94 -5.94
N TRP A 62 -16.85 1.82 -6.33
CA TRP A 62 -16.44 0.91 -7.41
C TRP A 62 -16.55 -0.56 -6.98
N ILE A 63 -16.14 -0.88 -5.76
CA ILE A 63 -16.23 -2.23 -5.18
C ILE A 63 -17.68 -2.72 -5.20
N LYS A 64 -18.61 -1.88 -4.74
CA LYS A 64 -20.04 -2.19 -4.63
C LYS A 64 -20.76 -2.17 -5.98
N SER A 65 -20.45 -1.21 -6.85
CA SER A 65 -21.24 -0.94 -8.07
C SER A 65 -20.64 -1.56 -9.33
N GLY A 66 -19.34 -1.80 -9.36
CA GLY A 66 -18.68 -2.52 -10.44
C GLY A 66 -18.51 -1.80 -11.75
N GLY A 67 -18.12 -0.53 -11.72
CA GLY A 67 -17.91 0.26 -12.93
C GLY A 67 -19.22 0.60 -13.64
N ARG A 68 -20.17 1.17 -12.90
CA ARG A 68 -21.18 2.04 -13.52
C ARG A 68 -20.55 3.36 -13.87
#